data_AF-A0A9D7URP0-F1
#
_entry.id   AF-A0A9D7URP0-F1
#
_cell.length_a   1.000
_cell.length_b   1.000
_cell.length_c   1.000
_cell.angle_alpha   90.00
_cell.angle_beta   90.00
_cell.angle_gamma   90.00
#
_symmetry.space_group_name_H-M   'P 1'
#
loop_
_entity.id
_entity.type
_entity.pdbx_description
1 polymer ?
#
loop_
_entity_poly.entity_id
_entity_poly.type
_entity_poly.pdbx_seq_one_letter_code
_entity_poly.pdbx_strand_id
1 'polypeptide(L)'
;LAGAGKLLGGWRFGPNGSEGYAKAEVTLGGIGTDGLSQQNMEARKVPGLYCIGEAVDVTGWLGGYNFQWAWASGVAAGQSV
;
A
#
# COMPACT_ATOMS: atom_id res chain seq x y z
N LEU A 1 31.22 -12.59 -27.64
CA LEU A 1 30.61 -12.64 -26.29
C LEU A 1 30.52 -11.26 -25.60
N ALA A 2 31.58 -10.44 -25.60
CA ALA A 2 31.57 -9.10 -24.97
C ALA A 2 30.42 -8.17 -25.44
N GLY A 3 30.08 -8.20 -26.74
CA GLY A 3 28.96 -7.41 -27.28
C GLY A 3 27.59 -7.82 -26.72
N ALA A 4 27.35 -9.13 -26.54
CA ALA A 4 26.11 -9.64 -25.95
C ALA A 4 26.00 -9.25 -24.46
N GLY A 5 27.12 -9.32 -23.71
CA GLY A 5 27.16 -8.87 -22.32
C GLY A 5 26.81 -7.40 -22.16
N LYS A 6 27.29 -6.54 -23.06
CA LYS A 6 26.96 -5.11 -23.06
C LYS A 6 25.47 -4.84 -23.34
N LEU A 7 24.85 -5.62 -24.22
CA LEU A 7 23.43 -5.48 -24.55
C LEU A 7 22.52 -5.95 -23.40
N LEU A 8 22.82 -7.10 -22.80
CA LEU A 8 22.03 -7.64 -21.70
C LEU A 8 22.18 -6.81 -20.41
N GLY A 9 23.38 -6.33 -20.11
CA GLY A 9 23.63 -5.52 -18.91
C GLY A 9 22.97 -4.13 -18.93
N GLY A 10 22.49 -3.67 -20.09
CA GLY A 10 21.84 -2.37 -20.27
C GLY A 10 20.53 -2.45 -21.05
N TRP A 11 19.83 -3.59 -20.99
CA TRP A 11 18.62 -3.79 -21.77
C TRP A 11 17.53 -2.80 -21.33
N ARG A 12 17.17 -1.89 -22.24
CA ARG A 12 16.06 -0.96 -22.03
C ARG A 12 14.75 -1.69 -22.27
N PHE A 13 13.99 -1.89 -21.20
CA PHE A 13 12.65 -2.44 -21.25
C PHE A 13 11.62 -1.30 -21.14
N GLY A 14 10.69 -1.25 -22.10
CA GLY A 14 9.59 -0.29 -22.13
C GLY A 14 8.26 -1.00 -21.91
N PRO A 15 7.73 -1.05 -20.68
CA PRO A 15 6.41 -1.64 -20.43
C PRO A 15 5.32 -0.81 -21.13
N ASN A 16 4.28 -1.50 -21.63
CA ASN A 16 3.12 -0.87 -22.27
C ASN A 16 2.00 -0.51 -21.27
N GLY A 17 2.12 -0.91 -20.01
CA GLY A 17 1.14 -0.68 -18.94
C GLY A 17 1.30 -1.70 -17.82
N SER A 18 0.34 -1.70 -16.88
CA SER A 18 0.18 -2.76 -15.87
C SER A 18 -1.01 -3.66 -16.22
N GLU A 19 -1.04 -4.87 -15.66
CA GLU A 19 -2.15 -5.82 -15.86
C GLU A 19 -3.45 -5.42 -15.15
N GLY A 20 -3.41 -4.34 -14.35
CA GLY A 20 -4.57 -3.83 -13.62
C GLY A 20 -4.95 -4.63 -12.37
N TYR A 21 -6.08 -4.24 -11.76
CA TYR A 21 -6.49 -4.74 -10.44
C TYR A 21 -6.81 -6.22 -10.37
N ALA A 22 -7.19 -6.86 -11.49
CA ALA A 22 -7.44 -8.29 -11.53
C ALA A 22 -6.18 -9.13 -11.21
N LYS A 23 -5.00 -8.53 -11.28
CA LYS A 23 -3.69 -9.16 -11.08
C LYS A 23 -2.82 -8.48 -10.04
N ALA A 24 -3.22 -7.29 -9.56
CA ALA A 24 -2.49 -6.57 -8.53
C ALA A 24 -2.61 -7.28 -7.18
N GLU A 25 -1.51 -7.33 -6.42
CA GLU A 25 -1.50 -7.86 -5.05
C GLU A 25 -1.92 -6.82 -4.00
N VAL A 26 -1.85 -5.53 -4.35
CA VAL A 26 -2.20 -4.40 -3.46
C VAL A 26 -2.67 -3.20 -4.27
N THR A 27 -3.49 -2.37 -3.63
CA THR A 27 -3.98 -1.09 -4.15
C THR A 27 -3.07 0.06 -3.68
N LEU A 28 -2.61 0.89 -4.62
CA LEU A 28 -2.00 2.19 -4.32
C LEU A 28 -3.09 3.26 -4.18
N GLY A 29 -2.96 4.14 -3.19
CA GLY A 29 -3.99 5.13 -2.86
C GLY A 29 -4.93 4.63 -1.75
N GLY A 30 -6.03 5.35 -1.52
CA GLY A 30 -7.05 4.99 -0.55
C GLY A 30 -7.62 6.20 0.18
N ILE A 31 -8.12 5.98 1.39
CA ILE A 31 -8.59 7.04 2.30
C ILE A 31 -7.37 7.83 2.78
N GLY A 32 -7.38 9.14 2.55
CA GLY A 32 -6.30 10.04 2.93
C GLY A 32 -5.97 9.97 4.42
N THR A 33 -4.69 9.74 4.72
CA THR A 33 -4.19 9.63 6.10
C THR A 33 -4.29 10.94 6.89
N ASP A 34 -4.36 12.08 6.20
CA ASP A 34 -4.63 13.39 6.78
C ASP A 34 -6.02 13.48 7.42
N GLY A 35 -6.99 12.76 6.88
CA GLY A 35 -8.36 12.65 7.38
C GLY A 35 -8.50 11.76 8.61
N LEU A 36 -7.47 11.01 8.99
CA LEU A 36 -7.49 10.06 10.09
C LEU A 36 -6.60 10.53 11.26
N SER A 37 -6.96 10.10 12.46
CA SER A 37 -6.08 10.17 13.62
C SER A 37 -4.98 9.13 13.48
N GLN A 38 -3.72 9.56 13.61
CA GLN A 38 -2.56 8.67 13.48
C GLN A 38 -2.38 7.73 14.68
N GLN A 39 -3.11 7.97 15.78
CA GLN A 39 -3.00 7.17 16.99
C GLN A 39 -4.03 6.02 17.03
N ASN A 40 -5.27 6.29 16.60
CA ASN A 40 -6.39 5.36 16.77
C ASN A 40 -7.18 5.08 15.47
N MET A 41 -6.78 5.66 14.34
CA MET A 41 -7.42 5.47 13.03
C MET A 41 -8.87 5.99 12.90
N GLU A 42 -9.33 6.80 13.86
CA GLU A 42 -10.65 7.44 13.79
C GLU A 42 -10.67 8.57 12.74
N ALA A 43 -11.78 8.69 12.01
CA ALA A 43 -12.00 9.75 11.05
C ALA A 43 -12.22 11.09 11.75
N ARG A 44 -11.36 12.07 11.45
CA ARG A 44 -11.39 13.40 12.10
C ARG A 44 -12.71 14.14 11.95
N LYS A 45 -13.45 13.88 10.88
CA LYS A 45 -14.70 14.57 10.54
C LYS A 45 -15.95 13.82 10.99
N VAL A 46 -15.83 12.54 11.35
CA VAL A 46 -16.98 11.68 11.68
C VAL A 46 -16.62 10.85 12.91
N PRO A 47 -16.94 11.34 14.11
CA PRO A 47 -16.68 10.60 15.34
C PRO A 47 -17.34 9.22 15.33
N GLY A 48 -16.63 8.21 15.81
CA GLY A 48 -17.06 6.80 15.82
C GLY A 48 -16.86 6.05 14.49
N LEU A 49 -16.39 6.71 13.43
CA LEU A 49 -16.02 6.05 12.17
C LEU A 49 -14.51 5.79 12.14
N TYR A 50 -14.12 4.55 11.86
CA TYR A 50 -12.73 4.12 11.79
C TYR A 50 -12.40 3.51 10.42
N CYS A 51 -11.17 3.67 9.97
CA CYS A 51 -10.68 3.08 8.71
C CYS A 51 -9.30 2.45 8.93
N ILE A 52 -9.14 1.19 8.57
CA ILE A 52 -7.92 0.40 8.83
C ILE A 52 -7.49 -0.38 7.58
N GLY A 53 -6.26 -0.90 7.60
CA GLY A 53 -5.74 -1.77 6.55
C GLY A 53 -5.62 -1.11 5.18
N GLU A 54 -5.77 -1.91 4.13
CA GLU A 54 -5.53 -1.52 2.73
C GLU A 54 -6.50 -0.46 2.20
N ALA A 55 -7.63 -0.22 2.88
CA ALA A 55 -8.54 0.86 2.51
C ALA A 55 -7.93 2.26 2.74
N VAL A 56 -6.92 2.35 3.61
CA VAL A 56 -6.19 3.59 3.93
C VAL A 56 -5.06 3.77 2.92
N ASP A 57 -4.76 5.02 2.56
CA ASP A 57 -3.65 5.39 1.67
C ASP A 57 -2.27 5.14 2.31
N VAL A 58 -1.96 3.86 2.50
CA VAL A 58 -0.70 3.31 3.02
C VAL A 58 -0.43 2.00 2.29
N THR A 59 0.61 1.98 1.46
CA THR A 59 0.99 0.81 0.68
C THR A 59 2.41 0.37 1.03
N GLY A 60 2.54 -0.85 1.54
CA GLY A 60 3.83 -1.47 1.86
C GLY A 60 4.47 -2.14 0.64
N TRP A 61 5.78 -2.39 0.75
CA TRP A 61 6.49 -3.21 -0.22
C TRP A 61 6.04 -4.68 -0.17
N LEU A 62 6.34 -5.43 -1.24
CA LEU A 62 6.18 -6.89 -1.24
C LEU A 62 7.05 -7.50 -0.12
N GLY A 63 6.55 -8.58 0.51
CA GLY A 63 7.25 -9.26 1.60
C GLY A 63 6.59 -9.10 2.98
N GLY A 64 5.26 -8.92 3.04
CA GLY A 64 4.50 -8.98 4.29
C GLY A 64 4.21 -7.63 4.96
N TYR A 65 4.71 -6.52 4.42
CA TYR A 65 4.49 -5.18 4.98
C TYR A 65 3.02 -4.75 4.97
N ASN A 66 2.26 -5.13 3.94
CA ASN A 66 0.81 -4.85 3.87
C ASN A 66 0.03 -5.60 4.97
N PHE A 67 0.40 -6.85 5.26
CA PHE A 67 -0.16 -7.57 6.39
C PHE A 67 0.21 -6.91 7.71
N GLN A 68 1.48 -6.57 7.92
CA GLN A 68 1.92 -5.86 9.13
C GLN A 68 1.13 -4.56 9.35
N TRP A 69 0.88 -3.79 8.28
CA TRP A 69 0.06 -2.59 8.33
C TRP A 69 -1.40 -2.89 8.71
N ALA A 70 -2.01 -3.91 8.10
CA ALA A 70 -3.36 -4.32 8.43
C ALA A 70 -3.50 -4.72 9.91
N TRP A 71 -2.52 -5.44 10.46
CA TRP A 71 -2.51 -5.81 11.88
C TRP A 71 -2.34 -4.60 12.79
N ALA A 72 -1.34 -3.75 12.53
CA ALA A 72 -1.04 -2.62 13.39
C ALA A 72 -2.19 -1.60 13.44
N SER A 73 -2.75 -1.24 12.27
CA SER A 73 -3.89 -0.31 12.18
C SER A 73 -5.15 -0.90 12.81
N GLY A 74 -5.40 -2.19 12.62
CA GLY A 74 -6.51 -2.90 13.26
C GLY A 74 -6.42 -2.91 14.78
N VAL A 75 -5.23 -3.16 15.34
CA VAL A 75 -5.02 -3.10 16.81
C VAL A 75 -5.21 -1.68 17.34
N ALA A 76 -4.67 -0.67 16.66
CA ALA A 76 -4.79 0.72 17.09
C ALA A 76 -6.27 1.19 17.17
N ALA A 77 -7.07 0.83 16.16
CA ALA A 77 -8.50 1.10 16.16
C ALA A 77 -9.22 0.27 17.24
N GLY A 78 -8.98 -1.04 17.29
CA GLY A 78 -9.68 -1.96 18.20
C GLY A 78 -9.45 -1.68 19.68
N GLN A 79 -8.32 -1.07 20.06
CA GLN A 79 -8.06 -0.63 21.44
C GLN A 79 -8.75 0.69 21.82
N SER A 80 -9.33 1.40 20.84
CA SER A 80 -9.91 2.73 21.02
C SER A 80 -11.43 2.76 20.82
N VAL A 81 -12.03 1.63 20.42
CA VAL A 81 -13.49 1.44 20.24
C VAL A 81 -14.15 0.99 21.53
#